data_AF-D5V6V4-F1
#
_entry.id   AF-D5V6V4-F1
#
_cell.length_a   1.000
_cell.length_b   1.000
_cell.length_c   1.000
_cell.angle_alpha   90.00
_cell.angle_beta   90.00
_cell.angle_gamma   90.00
#
_symmetry.space_group_name_H-M   'P 1'
#
loop_
_entity.id
_entity.type
_entity.pdbx_description
1 polymer ?
#
loop_
_entity_poly.entity_id
_entity_poly.type
_entity_poly.pdbx_seq_one_letter_code
_entity_poly.pdbx_strand_id
1 'polypeptide(L)'
;MSYKTSIDKLIEIYKRSNLSISKFASLIQKDRRTVTSWVDRVTDVEPSTSVKDKICALFRYPDYIWEEACNDEEFIKSITQIPQKEVRIIDEDYCGRMRYIMEIEENRRFVIQAQFPGPMYRDTAVKRTYRTQTSSEIEMLKQNRINQMLRYDYDTTEWYSIKSILSFCFASIGNFYTKEEKIKILELIYELFNNNYNKKLFLFDSFSRKIYGMETTYISINVKQKVLFFKSPIESVFIEIRNKNLVERMHKYYSSPIEAPSHVNFLESVKIIKILQDALKYNNDIKQAYETINRLTDYGELFYNNLSVDLQKEVSEPKPGQRRN
;
A
#
# COMPACT_ATOMS: atom_id res chain seq x y z
N MET A 1 33.07 -24.62 -1.81
CA MET A 1 33.84 -23.48 -2.35
C MET A 1 34.04 -22.50 -1.22
N SER A 2 35.26 -21.98 -1.03
CA SER A 2 35.52 -20.99 0.02
C SER A 2 35.40 -19.58 -0.57
N TYR A 3 34.57 -18.71 0.01
CA TYR A 3 34.33 -17.33 -0.43
C TYR A 3 35.17 -16.35 0.39
N LYS A 4 36.50 -16.51 0.33
CA LYS A 4 37.45 -15.69 1.11
C LYS A 4 37.84 -14.40 0.40
N THR A 5 37.89 -14.42 -0.93
CA THR A 5 38.28 -13.25 -1.72
C THR A 5 37.05 -12.49 -2.23
N SER A 6 37.20 -11.21 -2.57
CA SER A 6 36.06 -10.49 -3.14
C SER A 6 35.77 -10.95 -4.57
N ILE A 7 36.76 -11.52 -5.26
CA ILE A 7 36.59 -12.20 -6.54
C ILE A 7 35.67 -13.42 -6.39
N ASP A 8 35.92 -14.30 -5.41
CA ASP A 8 35.08 -15.49 -5.18
C ASP A 8 33.62 -15.09 -4.91
N LYS A 9 33.41 -14.04 -4.10
CA LYS A 9 32.09 -13.48 -3.79
C LYS A 9 31.41 -12.90 -5.04
N LEU A 10 32.15 -12.16 -5.86
CA LEU A 10 31.63 -11.59 -7.11
C LEU A 10 31.21 -12.67 -8.10
N ILE A 11 32.00 -13.73 -8.25
CA ILE A 11 31.69 -14.86 -9.15
C ILE A 11 30.38 -15.53 -8.73
N GLU A 12 30.18 -15.75 -7.43
CA GLU A 12 28.96 -16.37 -6.93
C GLU A 12 27.72 -15.47 -7.13
N ILE A 13 27.85 -14.15 -6.90
CA ILE A 13 26.80 -13.17 -7.20
C ILE A 13 26.46 -13.18 -8.69
N TYR A 14 27.47 -13.19 -9.56
CA TYR A 14 27.27 -13.27 -11.01
C TYR A 14 26.52 -14.55 -11.40
N LYS A 15 26.95 -15.72 -10.92
CA LYS A 15 26.29 -17.01 -11.19
C LYS A 15 24.81 -16.99 -10.77
N ARG A 16 24.52 -16.44 -9.60
CA ARG A 16 23.14 -16.35 -9.07
C ARG A 16 22.27 -15.32 -9.78
N SER A 17 22.87 -14.29 -10.35
CA SER A 17 22.12 -13.24 -11.04
C SER A 17 21.43 -13.73 -12.32
N ASN A 18 21.86 -14.88 -12.89
CA ASN A 18 21.42 -15.39 -14.20
C ASN A 18 21.54 -14.36 -15.34
N LEU A 19 22.42 -13.36 -15.18
CA LEU A 19 22.69 -12.35 -16.20
C LEU A 19 23.78 -12.84 -17.16
N SER A 20 23.73 -12.37 -18.40
CA SER A 20 24.86 -12.53 -19.32
C SER A 20 26.05 -11.67 -18.86
N ILE A 21 27.28 -12.11 -19.14
CA ILE A 21 28.51 -11.36 -18.81
C ILE A 21 28.40 -9.91 -19.31
N SER A 22 27.94 -9.71 -20.55
CA SER A 22 27.78 -8.37 -21.14
C SER A 22 26.81 -7.50 -20.35
N LYS A 23 25.69 -8.07 -19.88
CA LYS A 23 24.70 -7.33 -19.09
C LYS A 23 25.22 -7.03 -17.69
N PHE A 24 25.87 -7.99 -17.05
CA PHE A 24 26.46 -7.82 -15.72
C PHE A 24 27.55 -6.72 -15.75
N ALA A 25 28.45 -6.77 -16.74
CA ALA A 25 29.51 -5.78 -16.94
C ALA A 25 28.96 -4.36 -17.16
N SER A 26 27.92 -4.23 -17.98
CA SER A 26 27.20 -2.97 -18.20
C SER A 26 26.64 -2.39 -16.89
N LEU A 27 26.04 -3.22 -16.03
CA LEU A 27 25.42 -2.76 -14.79
C LEU A 27 26.45 -2.24 -13.77
N ILE A 28 27.59 -2.91 -13.65
CA ILE A 28 28.67 -2.46 -12.75
C ILE A 28 29.60 -1.41 -13.39
N GLN A 29 29.33 -1.03 -14.65
CA GLN A 29 30.13 -0.11 -15.48
C GLN A 29 31.59 -0.54 -15.60
N LYS A 30 31.79 -1.78 -16.02
CA LYS A 30 33.10 -2.34 -16.37
C LYS A 30 33.08 -2.95 -17.76
N ASP A 31 34.26 -3.12 -18.33
CA ASP A 31 34.41 -3.79 -19.61
C ASP A 31 34.11 -5.28 -19.48
N ARG A 32 33.51 -5.84 -20.53
CA ARG A 32 33.21 -7.28 -20.61
C ARG A 32 34.46 -8.13 -20.34
N ARG A 33 35.62 -7.73 -20.88
CA ARG A 33 36.89 -8.45 -20.72
C ARG A 33 37.32 -8.54 -19.26
N THR A 34 37.14 -7.47 -18.49
CA THR A 34 37.46 -7.43 -17.05
C THR A 34 36.55 -8.35 -16.24
N VAL A 35 35.26 -8.37 -16.55
CA VAL A 35 34.33 -9.29 -15.87
C VAL A 35 34.62 -10.74 -16.25
N THR A 36 34.95 -11.01 -17.52
CA THR A 36 35.38 -12.33 -17.97
C THR A 36 36.65 -12.78 -17.25
N SER A 37 37.66 -11.91 -17.09
CA SER A 37 38.89 -12.29 -16.39
C SER A 37 38.68 -12.61 -14.92
N TRP A 38 37.72 -11.94 -14.25
CA TRP A 38 37.29 -12.30 -12.90
C TRP A 38 36.55 -13.65 -12.86
N VAL A 39 35.59 -13.87 -13.76
CA VAL A 39 34.79 -15.11 -13.80
C VAL A 39 35.65 -16.34 -14.09
N ASP A 40 36.60 -16.20 -15.02
CA ASP A 40 37.50 -17.27 -15.44
C ASP A 40 38.73 -17.40 -14.53
N ARG A 41 38.83 -16.57 -13.47
CA ARG A 41 39.95 -16.54 -12.49
C ARG A 41 41.32 -16.36 -13.14
N VAL A 42 41.39 -15.55 -14.20
CA VAL A 42 42.63 -15.28 -14.94
C VAL A 42 43.45 -14.17 -14.27
N THR A 43 42.84 -13.39 -13.38
CA THR A 43 43.46 -12.23 -12.71
C THR A 43 43.17 -12.20 -11.22
N ASP A 44 44.18 -11.89 -10.41
CA ASP A 44 44.06 -11.66 -8.96
C ASP A 44 43.71 -10.20 -8.61
N VAL A 45 43.29 -9.40 -9.59
CA VAL A 45 42.93 -8.00 -9.38
C VAL A 45 41.56 -7.91 -8.70
N GLU A 46 41.54 -7.49 -7.44
CA GLU A 46 40.31 -7.34 -6.67
C GLU A 46 39.37 -6.25 -7.24
N PRO A 47 38.04 -6.44 -7.16
CA PRO A 47 37.08 -5.40 -7.53
C PRO A 47 37.25 -4.13 -6.70
N SER A 48 37.24 -2.97 -7.35
CA SER A 48 37.32 -1.68 -6.67
C SER A 48 36.09 -1.42 -5.78
N THR A 49 36.22 -0.58 -4.75
CA THR A 49 35.11 -0.18 -3.85
C THR A 49 33.90 0.30 -4.64
N SER A 50 34.12 1.10 -5.70
CA SER A 50 33.03 1.56 -6.59
C SER A 50 32.25 0.45 -7.30
N VAL A 51 32.87 -0.72 -7.54
CA VAL A 51 32.20 -1.90 -8.10
C VAL A 51 31.43 -2.62 -6.99
N LYS A 52 32.04 -2.79 -5.82
CA LYS A 52 31.42 -3.39 -4.63
C LYS A 52 30.14 -2.64 -4.23
N ASP A 53 30.20 -1.31 -4.15
CA ASP A 53 29.07 -0.45 -3.81
C ASP A 53 27.93 -0.55 -4.84
N LYS A 54 28.28 -0.61 -6.14
CA LYS A 54 27.30 -0.81 -7.21
C LYS A 54 26.62 -2.16 -7.11
N ILE A 55 27.36 -3.23 -6.81
CA ILE A 55 26.79 -4.56 -6.62
C ILE A 55 25.84 -4.56 -5.42
N CYS A 56 26.24 -3.98 -4.29
CA CYS A 56 25.37 -3.82 -3.13
C CYS A 56 24.10 -3.03 -3.48
N ALA A 57 24.21 -1.92 -4.21
CA ALA A 57 23.07 -1.11 -4.60
C ALA A 57 22.12 -1.83 -5.60
N LEU A 58 22.68 -2.52 -6.60
CA LEU A 58 21.93 -3.21 -7.65
C LEU A 58 21.17 -4.41 -7.11
N PHE A 59 21.84 -5.25 -6.32
CA PHE A 59 21.28 -6.49 -5.80
C PHE A 59 20.73 -6.35 -4.38
N ARG A 60 20.83 -5.16 -3.79
CA ARG A 60 20.38 -4.81 -2.43
C ARG A 60 21.02 -5.68 -1.35
N TYR A 61 22.28 -6.03 -1.55
CA TYR A 61 23.06 -6.72 -0.53
C TYR A 61 23.58 -5.72 0.50
N PRO A 62 23.74 -6.12 1.77
CA PRO A 62 24.31 -5.26 2.79
C PRO A 62 25.82 -5.06 2.56
N ASP A 63 26.35 -3.89 2.90
CA ASP A 63 27.75 -3.53 2.58
C ASP A 63 28.78 -4.46 3.22
N TYR A 64 28.44 -5.07 4.36
CA TYR A 64 29.31 -5.97 5.11
C TYR A 64 29.61 -7.29 4.36
N ILE A 65 28.93 -7.61 3.26
CA ILE A 65 29.25 -8.84 2.48
C ILE A 65 30.69 -8.87 1.99
N TRP A 66 31.32 -7.70 1.86
CA TRP A 66 32.71 -7.58 1.38
C TRP A 66 33.75 -7.61 2.51
N GLU A 67 33.33 -7.58 3.77
CA GLU A 67 34.22 -7.63 4.92
C GLU A 67 34.80 -9.03 5.12
N GLU A 68 35.99 -9.10 5.73
CA GLU A 68 36.70 -10.36 5.99
C GLU A 68 35.94 -11.28 6.95
N ALA A 69 35.06 -10.72 7.79
CA ALA A 69 34.24 -11.49 8.72
C ALA A 69 33.14 -12.31 7.99
N CYS A 70 32.64 -11.81 6.85
CA CYS A 70 31.49 -12.40 6.16
C CYS A 70 31.95 -13.39 5.07
N ASN A 71 32.28 -14.64 5.43
CA ASN A 71 32.75 -15.66 4.48
C ASN A 71 31.80 -16.86 4.42
N ASP A 72 31.99 -17.71 3.41
CA ASP A 72 31.39 -19.05 3.30
C ASP A 72 29.87 -19.04 3.54
N GLU A 73 29.40 -19.68 4.62
CA GLU A 73 27.98 -19.77 4.94
C GLU A 73 27.33 -18.42 5.22
N GLU A 74 28.03 -17.50 5.89
CA GLU A 74 27.49 -16.18 6.24
C GLU A 74 27.30 -15.31 5.00
N PHE A 75 28.25 -15.39 4.07
CA PHE A 75 28.15 -14.74 2.76
C PHE A 75 26.95 -15.29 1.97
N ILE A 76 26.85 -16.61 1.86
CA ILE A 76 25.72 -17.26 1.14
C ILE A 76 24.40 -16.88 1.79
N LYS A 77 24.31 -16.89 3.12
CA LYS A 77 23.11 -16.46 3.85
C LYS A 77 22.75 -15.01 3.55
N SER A 78 23.73 -14.12 3.51
CA SER A 78 23.52 -12.68 3.28
C SER A 78 23.07 -12.34 1.85
N ILE A 79 23.44 -13.15 0.85
CA ILE A 79 22.99 -12.98 -0.54
C ILE A 79 21.74 -13.78 -0.90
N THR A 80 21.28 -14.67 -0.01
CA THR A 80 20.09 -15.53 -0.25
C THR A 80 18.90 -15.20 0.63
N GLN A 81 19.13 -14.79 1.87
CA GLN A 81 18.06 -14.50 2.80
C GLN A 81 17.73 -13.01 2.75
N ILE A 82 16.44 -12.69 2.60
CA ILE A 82 15.94 -11.35 2.90
C ILE A 82 16.36 -11.07 4.35
N PRO A 83 16.99 -9.92 4.66
CA PRO A 83 17.41 -9.63 6.03
C PRO A 83 16.20 -9.73 6.97
N GLN A 84 16.15 -10.78 7.81
CA GLN A 84 15.07 -10.97 8.78
C GLN A 84 14.95 -9.80 9.78
N LYS A 85 16.00 -8.95 9.88
CA LYS A 85 15.94 -7.70 10.64
C LYS A 85 14.98 -6.67 10.07
N GLU A 86 14.67 -6.72 8.77
CA GLU A 86 13.83 -5.73 8.10
C GLU A 86 12.38 -6.18 7.89
N VAL A 87 12.09 -7.47 8.07
CA VAL A 87 10.75 -8.03 7.89
C VAL A 87 10.40 -8.93 9.07
N ARG A 88 9.28 -8.64 9.74
CA ARG A 88 8.74 -9.43 10.85
C ARG A 88 7.35 -9.93 10.49
N ILE A 89 7.10 -11.22 10.70
CA ILE A 89 5.75 -11.79 10.60
C ILE A 89 5.10 -11.73 11.98
N ILE A 90 3.88 -11.20 12.02
CA ILE A 90 3.06 -11.12 13.23
C ILE A 90 1.93 -12.12 13.05
N ASP A 91 2.13 -13.28 13.64
CA ASP A 91 1.18 -14.37 13.70
C ASP A 91 0.55 -14.43 15.09
N GLU A 92 -0.29 -13.45 15.36
CA GLU A 92 -1.10 -13.38 16.59
C GLU A 92 -2.56 -13.69 16.28
N ASP A 93 -3.33 -14.00 17.32
CA ASP A 93 -4.78 -14.17 17.20
C ASP A 93 -5.47 -12.84 16.84
N TYR A 94 -6.81 -12.86 16.67
CA TYR A 94 -7.53 -11.64 16.31
C TYR A 94 -7.37 -10.51 17.34
N CYS A 95 -7.29 -10.84 18.63
CA CYS A 95 -7.13 -9.86 19.69
C CYS A 95 -5.74 -9.20 19.61
N GLY A 96 -4.69 -10.01 19.54
CA GLY A 96 -3.30 -9.54 19.40
C GLY A 96 -3.10 -8.65 18.18
N ARG A 97 -3.63 -9.07 17.02
CA ARG A 97 -3.62 -8.25 15.80
C ARG A 97 -4.33 -6.90 15.96
N MET A 98 -5.45 -6.86 16.70
CA MET A 98 -6.14 -5.60 16.98
C MET A 98 -5.32 -4.70 17.92
N ARG A 99 -4.67 -5.27 18.94
CA ARG A 99 -3.76 -4.53 19.83
C ARG A 99 -2.57 -3.96 19.06
N TYR A 100 -1.99 -4.75 18.17
CA TYR A 100 -0.89 -4.32 17.31
C TYR A 100 -1.28 -3.14 16.40
N ILE A 101 -2.47 -3.19 15.77
CA ILE A 101 -2.99 -2.04 15.00
C ILE A 101 -3.11 -0.81 15.90
N MET A 102 -3.69 -0.98 17.10
CA MET A 102 -3.89 0.12 18.05
C MET A 102 -2.57 0.76 18.49
N GLU A 103 -1.51 -0.03 18.69
CA GLU A 103 -0.18 0.43 19.07
C GLU A 103 0.50 1.21 17.93
N ILE A 104 0.53 0.64 16.72
CA ILE A 104 1.18 1.30 15.57
C ILE A 104 0.42 2.56 15.14
N GLU A 105 -0.90 2.58 15.26
CA GLU A 105 -1.76 3.69 14.86
C GLU A 105 -2.12 4.62 16.03
N GLU A 106 -1.50 4.48 17.21
CA GLU A 106 -1.88 5.22 18.44
C GLU A 106 -1.91 6.75 18.25
N ASN A 107 -0.88 7.30 17.61
CA ASN A 107 -0.69 8.75 17.50
C ASN A 107 -1.22 9.34 16.18
N ARG A 108 -1.19 8.53 15.13
CA ARG A 108 -1.62 8.92 13.79
C ARG A 108 -1.88 7.68 12.95
N ARG A 109 -2.69 7.85 11.92
CA ARG A 109 -3.06 6.77 11.00
C ARG A 109 -2.81 7.18 9.57
N PHE A 110 -2.10 6.34 8.83
CA PHE A 110 -1.97 6.47 7.38
C PHE A 110 -2.23 5.11 6.79
N VAL A 111 -3.39 4.93 6.17
CA VAL A 111 -3.86 3.61 5.75
C VAL A 111 -4.35 3.60 4.31
N ILE A 112 -4.04 2.51 3.62
CA ILE A 112 -4.62 2.15 2.33
C ILE A 112 -5.52 0.97 2.58
N GLN A 113 -6.81 1.16 2.28
CA GLN A 113 -7.85 0.21 2.60
C GLN A 113 -8.20 -0.63 1.38
N ALA A 114 -8.23 -1.94 1.56
CA ALA A 114 -8.63 -2.86 0.51
C ALA A 114 -10.13 -2.82 0.20
N GLN A 115 -10.93 -2.52 1.24
CA GLN A 115 -12.38 -2.61 1.18
C GLN A 115 -13.01 -1.39 1.83
N PHE A 116 -14.09 -0.91 1.22
CA PHE A 116 -14.95 0.11 1.78
C PHE A 116 -16.24 -0.52 2.32
N PRO A 117 -16.68 -0.17 3.53
CA PRO A 117 -16.03 0.75 4.47
C PRO A 117 -14.91 0.06 5.25
N GLY A 118 -14.01 0.87 5.83
CA GLY A 118 -13.02 0.37 6.79
C GLY A 118 -13.66 -0.25 8.04
N PRO A 119 -12.95 -1.13 8.78
CA PRO A 119 -13.50 -1.86 9.92
C PRO A 119 -14.16 -0.98 10.99
N MET A 120 -13.61 0.20 11.27
CA MET A 120 -14.16 1.14 12.26
C MET A 120 -15.61 1.53 11.93
N TYR A 121 -15.89 1.94 10.69
CA TYR A 121 -17.23 2.39 10.30
C TYR A 121 -18.24 1.24 10.23
N ARG A 122 -17.78 0.04 9.86
CA ARG A 122 -18.61 -1.17 9.94
C ARG A 122 -19.00 -1.47 11.38
N ASP A 123 -18.03 -1.44 12.28
CA ASP A 123 -18.24 -1.82 13.68
C ASP A 123 -19.16 -0.81 14.40
N THR A 124 -19.27 0.44 13.91
CA THR A 124 -20.27 1.42 14.39
C THR A 124 -21.69 1.19 13.85
N ALA A 125 -21.84 0.67 12.63
CA ALA A 125 -23.12 0.64 11.93
C ALA A 125 -23.85 -0.71 12.00
N VAL A 126 -23.11 -1.83 12.11
CA VAL A 126 -23.67 -3.18 12.00
C VAL A 126 -23.62 -3.90 13.36
N LYS A 127 -24.79 -4.26 13.89
CA LYS A 127 -24.89 -5.29 14.95
C LYS A 127 -24.68 -6.64 14.29
N ARG A 128 -23.57 -7.32 14.63
CA ARG A 128 -23.11 -8.57 14.01
C ARG A 128 -24.23 -9.59 13.75
N THR A 129 -24.37 -10.00 12.50
CA THR A 129 -25.21 -11.13 12.06
C THR A 129 -24.62 -12.48 12.43
N TYR A 130 -23.30 -12.54 12.70
CA TYR A 130 -22.61 -13.77 13.09
C TYR A 130 -22.33 -13.78 14.60
N ARG A 131 -22.91 -14.77 15.29
CA ARG A 131 -22.61 -15.15 16.68
C ARG A 131 -21.16 -15.60 16.79
N THR A 132 -20.24 -14.65 16.85
CA THR A 132 -18.92 -14.87 17.41
C THR A 132 -19.01 -14.46 18.86
N GLN A 133 -18.77 -15.39 19.79
CA GLN A 133 -18.48 -15.06 21.19
C GLN A 133 -17.25 -14.14 21.17
N THR A 134 -17.44 -12.83 21.07
CA THR A 134 -16.32 -11.91 21.22
C THR A 134 -15.98 -11.82 22.69
N SER A 135 -14.69 -11.95 23.00
CA SER A 135 -14.21 -11.58 24.31
C SER A 135 -14.57 -10.11 24.58
N SER A 136 -14.88 -9.80 25.83
CA SER A 136 -15.11 -8.42 26.29
C SER A 136 -13.97 -7.48 25.90
N GLU A 137 -12.75 -8.01 25.88
CA GLU A 137 -11.56 -7.29 25.47
C GLU A 137 -11.58 -6.83 24.01
N ILE A 138 -12.03 -7.68 23.08
CA ILE A 138 -12.12 -7.31 21.67
C ILE A 138 -13.12 -6.15 21.47
N GLU A 139 -14.25 -6.19 22.17
CA GLU A 139 -15.22 -5.09 22.09
C GLU A 139 -14.66 -3.80 22.70
N MET A 140 -13.89 -3.90 23.79
CA MET A 140 -13.17 -2.76 24.35
C MET A 140 -12.16 -2.17 23.36
N LEU A 141 -11.36 -3.00 22.68
CA LEU A 141 -10.39 -2.54 21.68
C LEU A 141 -11.06 -1.85 20.49
N LYS A 142 -12.20 -2.38 20.01
CA LYS A 142 -12.99 -1.71 18.96
C LYS A 142 -13.52 -0.36 19.43
N GLN A 143 -14.07 -0.30 20.64
CA GLN A 143 -14.59 0.94 21.18
C GLN A 143 -13.48 1.99 21.34
N ASN A 144 -12.30 1.57 21.81
CA ASN A 144 -11.12 2.44 21.90
C ASN A 144 -10.72 2.98 20.53
N ARG A 145 -10.69 2.12 19.50
CA ARG A 145 -10.42 2.53 18.11
C ARG A 145 -11.45 3.54 17.59
N ILE A 146 -12.74 3.31 17.87
CA ILE A 146 -13.82 4.22 17.49
C ILE A 146 -13.63 5.57 18.18
N ASN A 147 -13.42 5.58 19.49
CA ASN A 147 -13.21 6.79 20.28
C ASN A 147 -11.98 7.58 19.78
N GLN A 148 -10.88 6.88 19.49
CA GLN A 148 -9.67 7.49 18.93
C GLN A 148 -9.95 8.15 17.58
N MET A 149 -10.64 7.46 16.66
CA MET A 149 -10.95 8.01 15.34
C MET A 149 -11.91 9.19 15.39
N LEU A 150 -12.87 9.19 16.33
CA LEU A 150 -13.84 10.27 16.56
C LEU A 150 -13.20 11.54 17.16
N ARG A 151 -12.02 11.44 17.79
CA ARG A 151 -11.31 12.61 18.30
C ARG A 151 -10.96 13.57 17.16
N TYR A 152 -11.29 14.85 17.35
CA TYR A 152 -11.06 15.89 16.35
C TYR A 152 -9.57 16.13 16.06
N ASP A 153 -8.71 16.01 17.09
CA ASP A 153 -7.27 16.23 17.02
C ASP A 153 -6.46 15.04 16.48
N TYR A 154 -7.11 13.89 16.28
CA TYR A 154 -6.43 12.69 15.79
C TYR A 154 -6.15 12.78 14.29
N ASP A 155 -4.86 12.69 13.93
CA ASP A 155 -4.35 12.74 12.56
C ASP A 155 -4.62 11.41 11.82
N THR A 156 -5.45 11.44 10.78
CA THR A 156 -5.74 10.27 9.96
C THR A 156 -5.73 10.60 8.47
N THR A 157 -5.08 9.76 7.69
CA THR A 157 -5.11 9.78 6.24
C THR A 157 -5.58 8.41 5.75
N GLU A 158 -6.71 8.39 5.05
CA GLU A 158 -7.31 7.16 4.54
C GLU A 158 -7.42 7.19 3.01
N TRP A 159 -6.98 6.09 2.38
CA TRP A 159 -7.05 5.89 0.95
C TRP A 159 -8.00 4.76 0.61
N TYR A 160 -8.91 5.02 -0.32
CA TYR A 160 -9.89 4.04 -0.82
C TYR A 160 -9.90 3.99 -2.34
N SER A 161 -10.03 2.79 -2.89
CA SER A 161 -10.24 2.63 -4.32
C SER A 161 -11.67 3.02 -4.71
N ILE A 162 -11.83 3.72 -5.83
CA ILE A 162 -13.14 4.10 -6.37
C ILE A 162 -14.02 2.88 -6.58
N LYS A 163 -13.44 1.79 -7.12
CA LYS A 163 -14.12 0.49 -7.27
C LYS A 163 -14.77 0.01 -5.97
N SER A 164 -14.05 0.06 -4.84
CA SER A 164 -14.57 -0.45 -3.56
C SER A 164 -15.77 0.36 -3.06
N ILE A 165 -15.74 1.68 -3.25
CA ILE A 165 -16.82 2.59 -2.87
C ILE A 165 -18.05 2.38 -3.75
N LEU A 166 -17.87 2.31 -5.08
CA LEU A 166 -18.97 2.04 -6.00
C LEU A 166 -19.61 0.68 -5.73
N SER A 167 -18.80 -0.34 -5.42
CA SER A 167 -19.31 -1.66 -5.02
C SER A 167 -20.13 -1.57 -3.73
N PHE A 168 -19.66 -0.83 -2.73
CA PHE A 168 -20.40 -0.62 -1.49
C PHE A 168 -21.73 0.12 -1.71
N CYS A 169 -21.78 1.12 -2.57
CA CYS A 169 -23.00 1.86 -2.84
C CYS A 169 -24.01 1.02 -3.65
N PHE A 170 -23.57 0.47 -4.79
CA PHE A 170 -24.49 0.01 -5.84
C PHE A 170 -24.45 -1.49 -6.14
N ALA A 171 -23.45 -2.25 -5.67
CA ALA A 171 -23.43 -3.69 -5.94
C ALA A 171 -24.50 -4.41 -5.09
N SER A 172 -25.25 -5.30 -5.74
CA SER A 172 -26.22 -6.20 -5.12
C SER A 172 -25.58 -7.49 -4.60
N ILE A 173 -24.42 -7.88 -5.14
CA ILE A 173 -23.71 -9.12 -4.79
C ILE A 173 -22.57 -8.81 -3.80
N GLY A 174 -22.46 -9.60 -2.74
CA GLY A 174 -21.39 -9.47 -1.75
C GLY A 174 -21.52 -8.26 -0.82
N ASN A 175 -22.68 -7.59 -0.84
CA ASN A 175 -22.97 -6.41 -0.05
C ASN A 175 -24.05 -6.72 0.98
N PHE A 176 -23.64 -6.84 2.25
CA PHE A 176 -24.51 -7.28 3.34
C PHE A 176 -25.19 -6.13 4.09
N TYR A 177 -24.98 -4.89 3.65
CA TYR A 177 -25.50 -3.70 4.32
C TYR A 177 -26.86 -3.32 3.75
N THR A 178 -27.79 -2.97 4.64
CA THR A 178 -29.05 -2.34 4.22
C THR A 178 -28.79 -0.94 3.68
N LYS A 179 -29.77 -0.40 2.96
CA LYS A 179 -29.70 0.97 2.43
C LYS A 179 -29.47 1.99 3.55
N GLU A 180 -30.16 1.83 4.67
CA GLU A 180 -30.07 2.70 5.85
C GLU A 180 -28.69 2.61 6.50
N GLU A 181 -28.11 1.41 6.61
CA GLU A 181 -26.75 1.22 7.12
C GLU A 181 -25.71 1.87 6.20
N LYS A 182 -25.85 1.72 4.88
CA LYS A 182 -24.98 2.38 3.91
C LYS A 182 -25.00 3.89 4.05
N ILE A 183 -26.20 4.47 4.19
CA ILE A 183 -26.38 5.91 4.38
C ILE A 183 -25.70 6.38 5.67
N LYS A 184 -25.89 5.67 6.80
CA LYS A 184 -25.26 6.00 8.08
C LYS A 184 -23.74 5.92 8.03
N ILE A 185 -23.19 4.93 7.33
CA ILE A 185 -21.75 4.78 7.16
C ILE A 185 -21.17 5.95 6.36
N LEU A 186 -21.81 6.32 5.24
CA LEU A 186 -21.38 7.47 4.43
C LEU A 186 -21.54 8.79 5.21
N GLU A 187 -22.58 8.92 6.03
CA GLU A 187 -22.80 10.06 6.92
C GLU A 187 -21.68 10.22 7.94
N LEU A 188 -21.34 9.15 8.66
CA LEU A 188 -20.25 9.14 9.63
C LEU A 188 -18.90 9.50 8.98
N ILE A 189 -18.62 8.94 7.80
CA ILE A 189 -17.39 9.26 7.06
C ILE A 189 -17.40 10.73 6.64
N TYR A 190 -18.52 11.23 6.10
CA TYR A 190 -18.64 12.64 5.77
C TYR A 190 -18.39 13.54 6.99
N GLU A 191 -19.05 13.28 8.12
CA GLU A 191 -18.88 14.07 9.35
C GLU A 191 -17.46 14.05 9.90
N LEU A 192 -16.75 12.93 9.79
CA LEU A 192 -15.38 12.80 10.26
C LEU A 192 -14.39 13.63 9.44
N PHE A 193 -14.51 13.59 8.10
CA PHE A 193 -13.53 14.21 7.21
C PHE A 193 -13.92 15.62 6.77
N ASN A 194 -15.21 15.96 6.78
CA ASN A 194 -15.66 17.28 6.37
C ASN A 194 -15.18 18.36 7.35
N ASN A 195 -14.53 19.40 6.82
CA ASN A 195 -13.99 20.52 7.60
C ASN A 195 -13.04 20.10 8.75
N ASN A 196 -12.35 18.96 8.62
CA ASN A 196 -11.37 18.50 9.59
C ASN A 196 -9.96 18.50 8.99
N TYR A 197 -9.12 19.45 9.40
CA TYR A 197 -7.75 19.57 8.89
C TYR A 197 -6.83 18.39 9.24
N ASN A 198 -7.13 17.67 10.32
CA ASN A 198 -6.36 16.51 10.77
C ASN A 198 -6.79 15.23 10.06
N LYS A 199 -7.89 15.24 9.29
CA LYS A 199 -8.43 14.04 8.66
C LYS A 199 -8.52 14.21 7.15
N LYS A 200 -7.82 13.36 6.41
CA LYS A 200 -7.76 13.40 4.95
C LYS A 200 -8.26 12.10 4.35
N LEU A 201 -9.27 12.21 3.50
CA LEU A 201 -9.81 11.09 2.73
C LEU A 201 -9.36 11.23 1.29
N PHE A 202 -8.83 10.17 0.72
CA PHE A 202 -8.37 10.15 -0.67
C PHE A 202 -9.01 9.00 -1.44
N LEU A 203 -9.53 9.33 -2.62
CA LEU A 203 -10.04 8.35 -3.57
C LEU A 203 -9.04 8.18 -4.71
N PHE A 204 -8.78 6.93 -5.07
CA PHE A 204 -7.86 6.61 -6.16
C PHE A 204 -8.43 5.58 -7.12
N ASP A 205 -7.95 5.63 -8.37
CA ASP A 205 -8.28 4.63 -9.38
C ASP A 205 -7.13 3.62 -9.50
N SER A 206 -7.42 2.35 -9.19
CA SER A 206 -6.44 1.26 -9.28
C SER A 206 -6.10 0.89 -10.73
N PHE A 207 -7.01 1.11 -11.68
CA PHE A 207 -6.87 0.62 -13.05
C PHE A 207 -6.01 1.54 -13.92
N SER A 208 -6.32 2.85 -13.95
CA SER A 208 -5.62 3.79 -14.84
C SER A 208 -4.17 4.04 -14.45
N ARG A 209 -3.80 3.89 -13.17
CA ARG A 209 -2.46 4.28 -12.66
C ARG A 209 -1.58 3.14 -12.15
N LYS A 210 -1.94 1.88 -12.42
CA LYS A 210 -1.10 0.69 -12.14
C LYS A 210 -0.63 0.56 -10.68
N ILE A 211 -1.44 0.98 -9.71
CA ILE A 211 -1.18 0.70 -8.29
C ILE A 211 -1.67 -0.73 -7.97
N TYR A 212 -1.31 -1.69 -8.81
CA TYR A 212 -1.92 -3.02 -8.83
C TYR A 212 -1.46 -3.82 -7.60
N GLY A 213 -2.42 -4.35 -6.83
CA GLY A 213 -2.18 -5.19 -5.66
C GLY A 213 -2.26 -4.45 -4.32
N MET A 214 -1.98 -3.14 -4.26
CA MET A 214 -2.07 -2.40 -2.99
C MET A 214 -3.52 -2.17 -2.51
N GLU A 215 -4.46 -2.16 -3.44
CA GLU A 215 -5.91 -2.11 -3.20
C GLU A 215 -6.48 -3.47 -2.74
N THR A 216 -5.69 -4.54 -2.79
CA THR A 216 -6.18 -5.87 -2.39
C THR A 216 -5.95 -6.15 -0.91
N THR A 217 -5.16 -5.30 -0.24
CA THR A 217 -4.67 -5.55 1.11
C THR A 217 -4.74 -4.30 1.98
N TYR A 218 -5.03 -4.49 3.27
CA TYR A 218 -4.89 -3.42 4.26
C TYR A 218 -3.41 -3.11 4.46
N ILE A 219 -3.01 -1.86 4.21
CA ILE A 219 -1.64 -1.37 4.43
C ILE A 219 -1.71 -0.21 5.41
N SER A 220 -0.83 -0.20 6.41
CA SER A 220 -0.66 0.89 7.36
C SER A 220 0.80 1.37 7.35
N ILE A 221 1.00 2.68 7.32
CA ILE A 221 2.31 3.32 7.14
C ILE A 221 2.58 4.29 8.29
N ASN A 222 3.44 3.91 9.21
CA ASN A 222 3.92 4.80 10.27
C ASN A 222 5.34 5.30 9.95
N VAL A 223 5.44 6.46 9.28
CA VAL A 223 6.73 7.05 8.91
C VAL A 223 7.57 7.46 10.13
N LYS A 224 6.94 7.83 11.26
CA LYS A 224 7.66 8.25 12.48
C LYS A 224 8.35 7.06 13.14
N GLN A 225 7.63 5.94 13.26
CA GLN A 225 8.19 4.68 13.77
C GLN A 225 9.04 3.94 12.72
N LYS A 226 8.99 4.38 11.45
CA LYS A 226 9.65 3.75 10.30
C LYS A 226 9.19 2.30 10.09
N VAL A 227 7.89 2.10 10.28
CA VAL A 227 7.21 0.82 10.14
C VAL A 227 6.13 0.94 9.08
N LEU A 228 6.05 -0.05 8.21
CA LEU A 228 4.90 -0.31 7.36
C LEU A 228 4.45 -1.73 7.65
N PHE A 229 3.15 -1.98 7.77
CA PHE A 229 2.66 -3.35 7.82
C PHE A 229 1.47 -3.55 6.91
N PHE A 230 1.28 -4.79 6.47
CA PHE A 230 0.13 -5.14 5.66
C PHE A 230 -0.40 -6.53 6.00
N LYS A 231 -1.68 -6.76 5.71
CA LYS A 231 -2.32 -8.06 5.91
C LYS A 231 -1.93 -9.04 4.81
N SER A 232 -1.42 -10.22 5.15
CA SER A 232 -1.17 -11.25 4.14
C SER A 232 -2.49 -11.65 3.46
N PRO A 233 -2.53 -11.81 2.12
CA PRO A 233 -3.73 -12.28 1.42
C PRO A 233 -4.08 -13.74 1.69
N ILE A 234 -3.07 -14.57 1.98
CA ILE A 234 -3.18 -16.03 2.06
C ILE A 234 -3.33 -16.49 3.51
N GLU A 235 -2.61 -15.84 4.42
CA GLU A 235 -2.59 -16.18 5.84
C GLU A 235 -3.18 -15.04 6.66
N SER A 236 -3.79 -15.34 7.81
CA SER A 236 -4.31 -14.30 8.70
C SER A 236 -3.21 -13.59 9.50
N VAL A 237 -2.03 -13.36 8.91
CA VAL A 237 -0.87 -12.74 9.55
C VAL A 237 -0.66 -11.30 9.06
N PHE A 238 0.03 -10.49 9.84
CA PHE A 238 0.60 -9.23 9.34
C PHE A 238 2.07 -9.42 8.97
N ILE A 239 2.47 -8.79 7.87
CA ILE A 239 3.86 -8.65 7.48
C ILE A 239 4.26 -7.22 7.80
N GLU A 240 5.13 -7.07 8.81
CA GLU A 240 5.74 -5.81 9.22
C GLU A 240 7.07 -5.63 8.48
N ILE A 241 7.28 -4.44 7.93
CA ILE A 241 8.48 -4.01 7.22
C ILE A 241 9.07 -2.82 7.97
N ARG A 242 10.36 -2.94 8.34
CA ARG A 242 11.16 -1.91 9.03
C ARG A 242 12.24 -1.27 8.15
N ASN A 243 12.23 -1.57 6.85
CA ASN A 243 13.14 -0.93 5.90
C ASN A 243 12.78 0.56 5.74
N LYS A 244 13.56 1.44 6.37
CA LYS A 244 13.33 2.89 6.45
C LYS A 244 13.13 3.52 5.06
N ASN A 245 14.00 3.18 4.11
CA ASN A 245 13.97 3.73 2.74
C ASN A 245 12.69 3.31 1.98
N LEU A 246 12.21 2.09 2.20
CA LEU A 246 10.95 1.64 1.60
C LEU A 246 9.75 2.35 2.25
N VAL A 247 9.71 2.43 3.58
CA VAL A 247 8.62 3.10 4.32
C VAL A 247 8.52 4.57 3.91
N GLU A 248 9.64 5.29 3.84
CA GLU A 248 9.66 6.69 3.44
C GLU A 248 9.25 6.90 1.99
N ARG A 249 9.71 6.05 1.05
CA ARG A 249 9.29 6.11 -0.36
C ARG A 249 7.79 5.85 -0.51
N MET A 250 7.27 4.84 0.17
CA MET A 250 5.84 4.51 0.15
C MET A 250 5.02 5.67 0.72
N HIS A 251 5.41 6.20 1.88
CA HIS A 251 4.74 7.37 2.44
C HIS A 251 4.79 8.56 1.49
N LYS A 252 5.94 8.87 0.89
CA LYS A 252 6.12 10.02 -0.03
C LYS A 252 5.25 9.86 -1.28
N TYR A 253 5.20 8.67 -1.86
CA TYR A 253 4.35 8.35 -3.01
C TYR A 253 2.85 8.61 -2.75
N TYR A 254 2.37 8.54 -1.50
CA TYR A 254 0.97 8.81 -1.16
C TYR A 254 0.76 10.10 -0.36
N SER A 255 1.77 10.94 -0.17
CA SER A 255 1.62 12.17 0.64
C SER A 255 2.24 13.41 0.01
N SER A 256 3.23 13.24 -0.87
CA SER A 256 3.92 14.35 -1.54
C SER A 256 3.04 14.92 -2.65
N PRO A 257 2.77 16.23 -2.71
CA PRO A 257 2.05 16.84 -3.83
C PRO A 257 2.72 16.62 -5.20
N ILE A 258 4.02 16.31 -5.22
CA ILE A 258 4.82 16.11 -6.43
C ILE A 258 4.77 14.65 -6.90
N GLU A 259 4.75 13.70 -5.95
CA GLU A 259 4.83 12.25 -6.26
C GLU A 259 3.48 11.54 -6.08
N ALA A 260 2.55 12.15 -5.34
CA ALA A 260 1.21 11.65 -5.20
C ALA A 260 0.53 11.57 -6.56
N PRO A 261 -0.28 10.53 -6.80
CA PRO A 261 -1.01 10.44 -8.04
C PRO A 261 -1.81 11.73 -8.26
N SER A 262 -1.65 12.33 -9.44
CA SER A 262 -2.21 13.65 -9.79
C SER A 262 -3.74 13.73 -9.71
N HIS A 263 -4.40 12.60 -9.54
CA HIS A 263 -5.85 12.42 -9.49
C HIS A 263 -6.41 12.43 -8.05
N VAL A 264 -5.61 12.87 -7.08
CA VAL A 264 -5.90 12.76 -5.66
C VAL A 264 -6.15 14.16 -5.07
N ASN A 265 -7.41 14.49 -4.84
CA ASN A 265 -7.82 15.70 -4.11
C ASN A 265 -8.76 15.33 -2.95
N PHE A 266 -8.29 15.54 -1.72
CA PHE A 266 -9.07 15.19 -0.54
C PHE A 266 -10.33 16.05 -0.36
N LEU A 267 -10.31 17.30 -0.83
CA LEU A 267 -11.48 18.19 -0.74
C LEU A 267 -12.63 17.66 -1.59
N GLU A 268 -12.34 17.14 -2.78
CA GLU A 268 -13.34 16.55 -3.64
C GLU A 268 -13.77 15.15 -3.18
N SER A 269 -12.87 14.40 -2.53
CA SER A 269 -13.19 13.08 -1.98
C SER A 269 -14.36 13.15 -0.99
N VAL A 270 -14.36 14.13 -0.07
CA VAL A 270 -15.47 14.35 0.89
C VAL A 270 -16.77 14.74 0.16
N LYS A 271 -16.69 15.60 -0.86
CA LYS A 271 -17.84 15.98 -1.69
C LYS A 271 -18.44 14.77 -2.41
N ILE A 272 -17.60 13.85 -2.89
CA ILE A 272 -18.04 12.62 -3.55
C ILE A 272 -18.75 11.69 -2.57
N ILE A 273 -18.25 11.53 -1.34
CA ILE A 273 -18.96 10.78 -0.29
C ILE A 273 -20.37 11.35 -0.08
N LYS A 274 -20.51 12.68 -0.07
CA LYS A 274 -21.81 13.34 0.05
C LYS A 274 -22.72 13.07 -1.15
N ILE A 275 -22.20 13.16 -2.38
CA ILE A 275 -22.94 12.83 -3.61
C ILE A 275 -23.46 11.39 -3.57
N LEU A 276 -22.63 10.43 -3.15
CA LEU A 276 -23.00 9.03 -3.05
C LEU A 276 -24.03 8.77 -1.93
N GLN A 277 -23.90 9.48 -0.80
CA GLN A 277 -24.89 9.44 0.28
C GLN A 277 -26.27 9.90 -0.24
N ASP A 278 -26.31 11.01 -0.97
CA ASP A 278 -27.54 11.56 -1.52
C ASP A 278 -28.11 10.66 -2.62
N ALA A 279 -27.26 10.08 -3.47
CA ALA A 279 -27.68 9.09 -4.45
C ALA A 279 -28.41 7.91 -3.80
N LEU A 280 -27.88 7.37 -2.70
CA LEU A 280 -28.59 6.35 -1.94
C LEU A 280 -29.88 6.90 -1.35
N LYS A 281 -29.87 8.06 -0.66
CA LYS A 281 -31.08 8.65 -0.05
C LYS A 281 -32.23 8.76 -1.07
N TYR A 282 -31.95 9.23 -2.29
CA TYR A 282 -32.94 9.46 -3.34
C TYR A 282 -33.18 8.29 -4.31
N ASN A 283 -32.61 7.10 -4.06
CA ASN A 283 -32.70 5.93 -4.95
C ASN A 283 -32.15 6.18 -6.36
N ASN A 284 -31.12 7.01 -6.48
CA ASN A 284 -30.42 7.18 -7.75
C ASN A 284 -29.59 5.94 -8.06
N ASP A 285 -29.50 5.59 -9.33
CA ASP A 285 -28.64 4.52 -9.80
C ASP A 285 -27.17 4.99 -9.97
N ILE A 286 -26.29 4.06 -10.33
CA ILE A 286 -24.86 4.35 -10.53
C ILE A 286 -24.62 5.36 -11.67
N LYS A 287 -25.49 5.39 -12.69
CA LYS A 287 -25.37 6.30 -13.84
C LYS A 287 -25.66 7.73 -13.41
N GLN A 288 -26.77 7.93 -12.69
CA GLN A 288 -27.15 9.23 -12.14
C GLN A 288 -26.12 9.76 -11.12
N ALA A 289 -25.57 8.87 -10.29
CA ALA A 289 -24.50 9.22 -9.37
C ALA A 289 -23.23 9.65 -10.12
N TYR A 290 -22.82 8.90 -11.15
CA TYR A 290 -21.70 9.27 -12.01
C TYR A 290 -21.91 10.63 -12.67
N GLU A 291 -23.08 10.90 -13.26
CA GLU A 291 -23.36 12.18 -13.91
C GLU A 291 -23.23 13.36 -12.95
N THR A 292 -23.66 13.16 -11.71
CA THR A 292 -23.51 14.16 -10.65
C THR A 292 -22.04 14.38 -10.30
N ILE A 293 -21.24 13.32 -10.21
CA ILE A 293 -19.79 13.39 -9.98
C ILE A 293 -19.11 14.11 -11.14
N ASN A 294 -19.30 13.67 -12.37
CA ASN A 294 -18.74 14.26 -13.59
C ASN A 294 -19.06 15.77 -13.69
N ARG A 295 -20.31 16.15 -13.34
CA ARG A 295 -20.75 17.54 -13.34
C ARG A 295 -20.16 18.38 -12.21
N LEU A 296 -19.98 17.84 -11.02
CA LEU A 296 -19.67 18.64 -9.83
C LEU A 296 -18.22 18.53 -9.33
N THR A 297 -17.42 17.59 -9.85
CA THR A 297 -16.03 17.37 -9.41
C THR A 297 -15.10 17.14 -10.59
N ASP A 298 -13.79 17.13 -10.34
CA ASP A 298 -12.76 16.80 -11.34
C ASP A 298 -12.52 15.28 -11.48
N TYR A 299 -13.28 14.46 -10.76
CA TYR A 299 -13.15 13.00 -10.71
C TYR A 299 -13.90 12.24 -11.83
N GLY A 300 -14.54 12.95 -12.76
CA GLY A 300 -15.37 12.35 -13.82
C GLY A 300 -14.66 11.21 -14.56
N GLU A 301 -13.46 11.47 -15.09
CA GLU A 301 -12.67 10.45 -15.81
C GLU A 301 -12.36 9.21 -14.96
N LEU A 302 -11.97 9.42 -13.70
CA LEU A 302 -11.57 8.33 -12.81
C LEU A 302 -12.76 7.41 -12.50
N PHE A 303 -13.93 7.99 -12.27
CA PHE A 303 -15.16 7.23 -12.05
C PHE A 303 -15.63 6.55 -13.34
N TYR A 304 -15.54 7.22 -14.49
CA TYR A 304 -15.87 6.65 -15.80
C TYR A 304 -15.06 5.37 -16.06
N ASN A 305 -13.76 5.39 -15.78
CA ASN A 305 -12.86 4.23 -15.94
C ASN A 305 -13.17 3.06 -14.99
N ASN A 306 -13.97 3.29 -13.95
CA ASN A 306 -14.43 2.26 -13.01
C ASN A 306 -15.82 1.72 -13.35
N LEU A 307 -16.48 2.23 -14.40
CA LEU A 307 -17.74 1.69 -14.93
C LEU A 307 -17.46 0.55 -15.92
N SER A 308 -18.44 -0.36 -16.08
CA SER A 308 -18.37 -1.35 -17.15
C SER A 308 -18.50 -0.69 -18.52
N VAL A 309 -17.96 -1.34 -19.56
CA VAL A 309 -18.01 -0.84 -20.94
C VAL A 309 -19.44 -0.56 -21.42
N ASP A 310 -20.42 -1.32 -20.94
CA ASP A 310 -21.82 -1.08 -21.29
C ASP A 310 -22.40 0.14 -20.58
N LEU A 311 -22.11 0.32 -19.28
CA LEU A 311 -22.52 1.52 -18.55
C LEU A 311 -21.87 2.78 -19.11
N GLN A 312 -20.63 2.69 -19.59
CA GLN A 312 -19.91 3.81 -20.22
C GLN A 312 -20.60 4.34 -21.48
N LYS A 313 -21.38 3.52 -22.20
CA LYS A 313 -22.16 3.94 -23.39
C LYS A 313 -23.44 4.69 -23.02
N GLU A 314 -23.88 4.57 -21.76
CA GLU A 314 -25.15 5.12 -21.27
C GLU A 314 -24.97 6.41 -20.46
N VAL A 315 -23.75 6.92 -20.35
CA VAL A 315 -23.41 8.12 -19.59
C VAL A 315 -22.56 9.07 -20.43
N SER A 316 -22.56 10.34 -20.03
CA SER A 316 -21.78 11.40 -20.66
C SER A 316 -20.28 11.14 -20.51
N GLU A 317 -19.51 11.48 -21.55
CA GLU A 317 -18.05 11.44 -21.46
C GLU A 317 -17.52 12.38 -20.36
N PRO A 318 -16.34 12.08 -19.79
CA PRO A 318 -15.65 12.99 -18.88
C PRO A 318 -15.43 14.37 -19.50
N LYS A 319 -15.51 15.42 -18.69
CA LYS A 319 -15.34 16.79 -19.19
C LYS A 319 -13.94 17.04 -19.78
N PRO A 320 -13.82 17.93 -20.78
CA PRO A 320 -12.52 18.39 -21.26
C PRO A 320 -11.68 18.96 -20.11
N GLY A 321 -10.41 18.53 -20.00
CA GLY A 321 -9.50 18.95 -18.91
C GLY A 321 -9.48 18.03 -17.68
N GLN A 322 -10.42 17.07 -17.58
CA GLN A 322 -10.33 15.99 -16.58
C GLN A 322 -9.38 14.87 -17.02
N ARG A 323 -9.10 14.77 -18.33
CA ARG A 323 -8.09 13.88 -18.91
C ARG A 323 -6.69 14.26 -18.43
N ARG A 324 -6.24 13.66 -17.33
CA ARG A 324 -4.86 13.83 -16.86
C ARG A 324 -4.05 12.66 -17.40
N ASN A 325 -3.16 12.92 -18.36
CA ASN A 325 -2.18 11.94 -18.89
C ASN A 325 -1.40 11.24 -17.79
#